data_AF-A0A820Z3R9-F1
#
_entry.id   AF-A0A820Z3R9-F1
#
_cell.length_a   1.000
_cell.length_b   1.000
_cell.length_c   1.000
_cell.angle_alpha   90.00
_cell.angle_beta   90.00
_cell.angle_gamma   90.00
#
_symmetry.space_group_name_H-M   'P 1'
#
loop_
_entity.id
_entity.type
_entity.pdbx_description
1 polymer ?
#
loop_
_entity_poly.entity_id
_entity_poly.type
_entity_poly.pdbx_seq_one_letter_code
_entity_poly.pdbx_strand_id
1 'polypeptide(L)'
;MDSVVSSLSTMKKHKLAKKKTEISSSMASHTTDPNTSSTATTTKITGYARWKKEFNTELLTTNNHSSNNPLLTSDRYNHTIELINSAKLKRYSDRSEQEISSLKTYDVINAGNQQKLVKKINSSEVGTVKYYVSFDELFDIIQTVHTLTGHRGISNMMKEIFKKSMQYY
;
A
#
# COMPACT_ATOMS: atom_id res chain seq x y z
N MET A 1 14.31 -56.34 -18.11
CA MET A 1 14.50 -55.56 -16.85
C MET A 1 13.12 -55.06 -16.45
N ASP A 2 12.22 -56.00 -16.15
CA ASP A 2 10.76 -55.84 -16.19
C ASP A 2 10.14 -56.20 -14.85
N SER A 3 10.40 -55.43 -13.80
CA SER A 3 9.78 -55.72 -12.48
C SER A 3 9.63 -54.54 -11.51
N VAL A 4 9.69 -53.27 -11.95
CA VAL A 4 9.56 -52.12 -11.00
C VAL A 4 8.55 -51.04 -11.43
N VAL A 5 8.06 -51.05 -12.68
CA VAL A 5 7.16 -49.98 -13.17
C VAL A 5 5.66 -50.30 -12.97
N SER A 6 5.32 -51.50 -12.49
CA SER A 6 3.92 -51.95 -12.33
C SER A 6 3.19 -51.40 -11.09
N SER A 7 3.92 -50.99 -10.03
CA SER A 7 3.28 -50.62 -8.74
C SER A 7 2.89 -49.14 -8.57
N LEU A 8 3.26 -48.23 -9.48
CA LEU A 8 2.95 -46.80 -9.34
C LEU A 8 1.74 -46.33 -10.17
N SER A 9 1.21 -47.18 -11.06
CA SER A 9 0.05 -46.84 -11.91
C SER A 9 -1.30 -47.05 -11.21
N THR A 10 -1.35 -47.89 -10.17
CA THR A 10 -2.61 -48.28 -9.51
C THR A 10 -3.05 -47.30 -8.41
N MET A 11 -2.14 -46.52 -7.82
CA MET A 11 -2.48 -45.56 -6.75
C MET A 11 -3.05 -44.22 -7.24
N LYS A 12 -2.99 -43.92 -8.55
CA LYS A 12 -3.50 -42.64 -9.09
C LYS A 12 -4.96 -42.68 -9.51
N LYS A 13 -5.57 -43.86 -9.67
CA LYS A 13 -6.96 -44.00 -10.13
C LYS A 13 -8.00 -44.05 -8.99
N HIS A 14 -7.60 -44.35 -7.75
CA HIS A 14 -8.53 -44.39 -6.62
C HIS A 14 -8.77 -43.04 -5.90
N LYS A 15 -7.98 -41.99 -6.20
CA LYS A 15 -8.15 -40.66 -5.58
C LYS A 15 -8.98 -39.69 -6.42
N LEU A 16 -9.29 -40.03 -7.67
CA LEU A 16 -10.10 -39.19 -8.57
C LEU A 16 -11.60 -39.55 -8.56
N ALA A 17 -11.99 -40.69 -7.99
CA ALA A 17 -13.39 -41.12 -7.90
C ALA A 17 -14.13 -40.62 -6.65
N LYS A 18 -13.43 -40.13 -5.60
CA LYS A 18 -14.06 -39.65 -4.35
C LYS A 18 -14.33 -38.15 -4.30
N LYS A 19 -13.89 -37.36 -5.28
CA LYS A 19 -14.16 -35.90 -5.32
C LYS A 19 -15.35 -35.51 -6.21
N LYS A 20 -16.02 -36.49 -6.85
CA LYS A 20 -17.12 -36.22 -7.80
C LYS A 20 -18.52 -36.56 -7.26
N THR A 21 -18.65 -37.01 -6.02
CA THR A 21 -19.92 -37.51 -5.47
C THR A 21 -20.54 -36.63 -4.38
N GLU A 22 -19.88 -35.53 -3.95
CA GLU A 22 -20.45 -34.60 -2.96
C GLU A 22 -20.94 -33.26 -3.54
N ILE A 23 -21.03 -33.11 -4.87
CA ILE A 23 -21.48 -31.87 -5.53
C ILE A 23 -22.81 -32.08 -6.30
N SER A 24 -23.55 -33.16 -6.02
CA SER A 24 -24.90 -33.36 -6.60
C SER A 24 -25.88 -33.84 -5.54
N SER A 25 -26.19 -32.97 -4.58
CA SER A 25 -27.45 -33.02 -3.86
C SER A 25 -27.67 -31.67 -3.19
N SER A 26 -28.50 -30.83 -3.81
CA SER A 26 -29.51 -29.99 -3.16
C SER A 26 -29.74 -28.75 -4.04
N MET A 27 -30.69 -28.89 -4.96
CA MET A 27 -31.28 -27.79 -5.71
C MET A 27 -32.79 -27.89 -5.54
N ALA A 28 -33.39 -26.76 -5.16
CA ALA A 28 -34.80 -26.35 -5.26
C ALA A 28 -35.76 -26.57 -4.06
N SER A 29 -36.08 -25.45 -3.38
CA SER A 29 -37.44 -24.84 -3.31
C SER A 29 -37.32 -23.48 -2.57
N HIS A 30 -37.34 -22.33 -3.27
CA HIS A 30 -38.50 -21.52 -3.67
C HIS A 30 -39.16 -20.72 -2.52
N THR A 31 -38.73 -19.47 -2.31
CA THR A 31 -39.61 -18.28 -2.15
C THR A 31 -38.78 -17.01 -2.41
N THR A 32 -39.35 -16.12 -3.21
CA THR A 32 -38.83 -14.80 -3.60
C THR A 32 -38.78 -13.83 -2.41
N ASP A 33 -37.63 -13.19 -2.20
CA ASP A 33 -37.52 -11.84 -1.62
C ASP A 33 -36.25 -11.13 -2.13
N PRO A 34 -36.29 -9.83 -2.47
CA PRO A 34 -35.19 -9.12 -3.12
C PRO A 34 -34.32 -8.39 -2.09
N ASN A 35 -33.24 -9.02 -1.61
CA ASN A 35 -32.11 -8.26 -1.07
C ASN A 35 -30.79 -9.05 -1.15
N THR A 36 -30.34 -9.32 -2.38
CA THR A 36 -29.01 -9.91 -2.64
C THR A 36 -28.04 -8.82 -3.08
N SER A 37 -27.47 -8.08 -2.13
CA SER A 37 -26.33 -7.17 -2.40
C SER A 37 -25.32 -7.01 -1.24
N SER A 38 -25.49 -7.70 -0.10
CA SER A 38 -24.69 -7.40 1.11
C SER A 38 -23.54 -8.38 1.44
N THR A 39 -23.44 -9.55 0.79
CA THR A 39 -22.44 -10.58 1.19
C THR A 39 -21.05 -10.38 0.57
N ALA A 40 -20.95 -9.89 -0.67
CA ALA A 40 -19.66 -9.65 -1.33
C ALA A 40 -18.91 -8.43 -0.76
N THR A 41 -19.67 -7.42 -0.30
CA THR A 41 -19.15 -6.16 0.23
C THR A 41 -18.60 -6.35 1.65
N THR A 42 -19.28 -7.13 2.49
CA THR A 42 -18.87 -7.42 3.88
C THR A 42 -17.54 -8.18 3.96
N THR A 43 -17.28 -9.12 3.05
CA THR A 43 -16.02 -9.89 2.99
C THR A 43 -14.83 -9.07 2.48
N LYS A 44 -15.04 -8.13 1.54
CA LYS A 44 -13.98 -7.23 1.06
C LYS A 44 -13.56 -6.21 2.12
N ILE A 45 -14.53 -5.65 2.85
CA ILE A 45 -14.28 -4.67 3.92
C ILE A 45 -13.51 -5.29 5.09
N THR A 46 -13.85 -6.52 5.47
CA THR A 46 -13.18 -7.26 6.56
C THR A 46 -11.75 -7.66 6.20
N GLY A 47 -11.49 -8.08 4.95
CA GLY A 47 -10.13 -8.35 4.46
C GLY A 47 -9.24 -7.10 4.48
N TYR A 48 -9.75 -5.96 4.00
CA TYR A 48 -9.04 -4.69 3.99
C TYR A 48 -8.57 -4.27 5.39
N ALA A 49 -9.49 -4.25 6.36
CA ALA A 49 -9.17 -3.83 7.72
C ALA A 49 -8.13 -4.74 8.38
N ARG A 50 -8.23 -6.05 8.13
CA ARG A 50 -7.26 -7.03 8.61
C ARG A 50 -5.87 -6.79 8.01
N TRP A 51 -5.77 -6.68 6.69
CA TRP A 51 -4.48 -6.46 6.03
C TRP A 51 -3.86 -5.11 6.37
N LYS A 52 -4.67 -4.04 6.49
CA LYS A 52 -4.19 -2.74 6.95
C LYS A 52 -3.58 -2.84 8.35
N LYS A 53 -4.26 -3.54 9.27
CA LYS A 53 -3.76 -3.76 10.63
C LYS A 53 -2.45 -4.55 10.63
N GLU A 54 -2.41 -5.69 9.95
CA GLU A 54 -1.22 -6.54 9.86
C GLU A 54 -0.03 -5.78 9.25
N PHE A 55 -0.24 -5.06 8.14
CA PHE A 55 0.77 -4.22 7.50
C PHE A 55 1.32 -3.14 8.43
N ASN A 56 0.43 -2.41 9.12
CA ASN A 56 0.82 -1.33 10.02
C ASN A 56 1.62 -1.88 11.22
N THR A 57 1.18 -3.00 11.81
CA THR A 57 1.90 -3.65 12.91
C THR A 57 3.30 -4.08 12.47
N GLU A 58 3.43 -4.69 11.29
CA GLU A 58 4.71 -5.14 10.76
C GLU A 58 5.67 -3.96 10.52
N LEU A 59 5.19 -2.88 9.89
CA LEU A 59 6.01 -1.69 9.63
C LEU A 59 6.48 -0.99 10.90
N LEU A 60 5.61 -0.87 11.90
CA LEU A 60 5.96 -0.26 13.18
C LEU A 60 6.96 -1.10 13.97
N THR A 61 6.85 -2.42 13.90
CA THR A 61 7.75 -3.34 14.62
C THR A 61 9.14 -3.37 13.98
N THR A 62 9.21 -3.38 12.65
CA THR A 62 10.47 -3.45 11.90
C THR A 62 11.28 -2.15 11.91
N ASN A 63 10.61 -0.99 12.01
CA ASN A 63 11.27 0.32 11.98
C ASN A 63 11.46 1.01 13.34
N ASN A 64 10.99 0.42 14.46
CA ASN A 64 11.11 1.04 15.79
C ASN A 64 12.56 1.15 16.31
N HIS A 65 13.49 0.35 15.79
CA HIS A 65 14.81 0.17 16.39
C HIS A 65 15.90 1.17 15.92
N SER A 66 15.58 2.13 15.06
CA SER A 66 16.58 3.04 14.48
C SER A 66 16.20 4.51 14.65
N SER A 67 17.15 5.31 15.12
CA SER A 67 17.05 6.78 15.15
C SER A 67 16.88 7.40 13.76
N ASN A 68 17.15 6.65 12.70
CA ASN A 68 17.00 7.05 11.31
C ASN A 68 15.75 6.44 10.64
N ASN A 69 14.65 6.29 11.39
CA ASN A 69 13.44 5.68 10.86
C ASN A 69 12.86 6.49 9.67
N PRO A 70 12.81 5.90 8.46
CA PRO A 70 12.29 6.56 7.26
C PRO A 70 10.76 6.76 7.27
N LEU A 71 10.03 6.14 8.21
CA LEU A 71 8.59 6.32 8.35
C LEU A 71 8.23 7.68 8.93
N LEU A 72 7.58 8.51 8.11
CA LEU A 72 6.90 9.71 8.60
C LEU A 72 5.54 9.32 9.18
N THR A 73 5.45 9.21 10.51
CA THR A 73 4.15 9.22 11.19
C THR A 73 3.43 10.53 10.88
N SER A 74 2.09 10.56 10.99
CA SER A 74 1.31 11.76 10.70
C SER A 74 1.74 12.96 11.54
N ASP A 75 2.06 12.74 12.82
CA ASP A 75 2.59 13.80 13.69
C ASP A 75 3.94 14.32 13.18
N ARG A 76 4.88 13.43 12.85
CA ARG A 76 6.18 13.82 12.28
C ARG A 76 6.00 14.55 10.94
N TYR A 77 5.07 14.09 10.11
CA TYR A 77 4.77 14.70 8.81
C TYR A 77 4.27 16.13 8.97
N ASN A 78 3.25 16.34 9.80
CA ASN A 78 2.67 17.65 10.07
C ASN A 78 3.67 18.58 10.76
N HIS A 79 4.38 18.08 11.77
CA HIS A 79 5.43 18.83 12.44
C HIS A 79 6.52 19.28 11.46
N THR A 80 6.92 18.41 10.52
CA THR A 80 7.91 18.76 9.50
C THR A 80 7.40 19.88 8.59
N ILE A 81 6.12 19.86 8.22
CA ILE A 81 5.49 20.94 7.43
C ILE A 81 5.53 22.27 8.21
N GLU A 82 5.12 22.27 9.47
CA GLU A 82 5.13 23.45 10.33
C GLU A 82 6.55 24.00 10.54
N LEU A 83 7.51 23.12 10.75
CA LEU A 83 8.92 23.45 10.90
C LEU A 83 9.47 24.12 9.63
N ILE A 84 9.14 23.60 8.44
CA ILE A 84 9.58 24.19 7.18
C ILE A 84 8.93 25.57 6.97
N ASN A 85 7.62 25.69 7.21
CA ASN A 85 6.90 26.94 7.06
C ASN A 85 7.45 28.02 7.99
N SER A 86 7.70 27.70 9.25
CA SER A 86 8.29 28.64 10.21
C SER A 86 9.74 28.97 9.86
N ALA A 87 10.56 27.99 9.47
CA ALA A 87 11.96 28.20 9.08
C ALA A 87 12.11 29.05 7.81
N LYS A 88 11.17 28.97 6.86
CA LYS A 88 11.13 29.82 5.65
C LYS A 88 11.00 31.31 5.99
N LEU A 89 10.37 31.65 7.12
CA LEU A 89 10.18 33.03 7.58
C LEU A 89 11.39 33.59 8.35
N LYS A 90 12.27 32.71 8.84
CA LYS A 90 13.47 33.10 9.61
C LYS A 90 14.63 33.47 8.68
N ARG A 91 15.52 34.35 9.16
CA ARG A 91 16.84 34.56 8.55
C ARG A 91 17.69 33.30 8.75
N TYR A 92 18.64 33.06 7.85
CA TYR A 92 19.48 31.86 7.92
C TYR A 92 20.25 31.75 9.25
N SER A 93 20.73 32.87 9.81
CA SER A 93 21.43 32.94 11.09
C SER A 93 20.60 32.49 12.29
N ASP A 94 19.27 32.58 12.19
CA ASP A 94 18.34 32.36 13.30
C ASP A 94 17.73 30.96 13.24
N ARG A 95 18.13 30.16 12.26
CA ARG A 95 17.64 28.79 12.05
C ARG A 95 18.44 27.80 12.88
N SER A 96 17.76 26.82 13.46
CA SER A 96 18.41 25.67 14.07
C SER A 96 19.01 24.74 13.00
N GLU A 97 19.93 23.86 13.40
CA GLU A 97 20.47 22.84 12.49
C GLU A 97 19.37 21.94 11.90
N GLN A 98 18.34 21.62 12.69
CA GLN A 98 17.19 20.83 12.26
C GLN A 98 16.39 21.56 11.18
N GLU A 99 16.19 22.86 11.33
CA GLU A 99 15.49 23.71 10.35
C GLU A 99 16.29 23.81 9.05
N ILE A 100 17.59 24.03 9.15
CA ILE A 100 18.50 24.07 7.99
C ILE A 100 18.49 22.72 7.25
N SER A 101 18.59 21.61 7.98
CA SER A 101 18.53 20.26 7.41
C SER A 101 17.20 20.00 6.71
N SER A 102 16.09 20.35 7.37
CA SER A 102 14.74 20.17 6.81
C SER A 102 14.54 20.98 5.52
N LEU A 103 15.04 22.23 5.47
CA LEU A 103 14.97 23.06 4.26
C LEU A 103 15.87 22.58 3.11
N LYS A 104 16.92 21.81 3.41
CA LYS A 104 17.78 21.17 2.38
C LYS A 104 17.11 19.94 1.78
N THR A 105 16.38 19.17 2.59
CA THR A 105 15.79 17.90 2.17
C THR A 105 14.39 18.06 1.59
N TYR A 106 13.58 18.92 2.21
CA TYR A 106 12.15 19.00 1.97
C TYR A 106 11.73 20.36 1.40
N ASP A 107 10.59 20.35 0.72
CA ASP A 107 9.79 21.54 0.47
C ASP A 107 8.33 21.28 0.84
N VAL A 108 7.53 22.34 0.88
CA VAL A 108 6.09 22.28 1.15
C VAL A 108 5.38 23.00 0.02
N ILE A 109 4.42 22.31 -0.59
CA ILE A 109 3.53 22.86 -1.62
C ILE A 109 2.08 22.74 -1.19
N ASN A 110 1.24 23.62 -1.73
CA ASN A 110 -0.20 23.55 -1.54
C ASN A 110 -0.81 22.68 -2.65
N ALA A 111 -1.44 21.57 -2.26
CA ALA A 111 -2.20 20.70 -3.15
C ALA A 111 -3.69 20.84 -2.81
N GLY A 112 -4.38 21.74 -3.51
CA GLY A 112 -5.74 22.14 -3.16
C GLY A 112 -5.78 22.83 -1.80
N ASN A 113 -6.57 22.31 -0.86
CA ASN A 113 -6.74 22.88 0.49
C ASN A 113 -5.79 22.27 1.53
N GLN A 114 -4.86 21.40 1.12
CA GLN A 114 -3.93 20.74 2.02
C GLN A 114 -2.48 21.03 1.64
N GLN A 115 -1.62 21.20 2.64
CA GLN A 115 -0.18 21.26 2.44
C GLN A 115 0.38 19.84 2.31
N LYS A 116 1.29 19.65 1.36
CA LYS A 116 1.97 18.38 1.14
C LYS A 116 3.47 18.58 1.17
N LEU A 117 4.15 17.68 1.86
CA LEU A 117 5.60 17.59 1.94
C LEU A 117 6.14 16.96 0.65
N VAL A 118 7.11 17.61 0.04
CA VAL A 118 7.75 17.15 -1.20
C VAL A 118 9.26 17.14 -1.05
N LYS A 119 9.96 16.38 -1.90
CA LYS A 119 11.41 16.49 -2.04
C LYS A 119 11.75 17.91 -2.47
N LYS A 120 12.83 18.47 -1.92
CA LYS A 120 13.33 19.77 -2.35
C LYS A 120 13.47 19.82 -3.87
N ILE A 121 12.78 20.78 -4.48
CA ILE A 121 12.79 20.98 -5.93
C ILE A 121 14.09 21.73 -6.28
N ASN A 122 14.96 21.08 -7.02
CA ASN A 122 16.18 21.68 -7.55
C ASN A 122 15.92 22.11 -9.00
N SER A 123 16.55 23.19 -9.45
CA SER A 123 16.39 23.72 -10.82
C SER A 123 16.79 22.74 -11.94
N SER A 124 17.40 21.60 -11.59
CA SER A 124 17.77 20.52 -12.52
C SER A 124 16.72 19.42 -12.64
N GLU A 125 15.73 19.35 -11.73
CA GLU A 125 14.61 18.38 -11.75
C GLU A 125 13.30 19.09 -12.19
N VAL A 126 13.35 19.88 -13.28
CA VAL A 126 12.19 20.64 -13.78
C VAL A 126 11.14 19.67 -14.35
N GLY A 127 9.94 19.67 -13.78
CA GLY A 127 8.79 18.88 -14.27
C GLY A 127 8.57 17.54 -13.56
N THR A 128 9.14 17.32 -12.37
CA THR A 128 8.79 16.15 -11.56
C THR A 128 8.80 16.46 -10.07
N VAL A 129 7.62 16.44 -9.45
CA VAL A 129 7.44 16.65 -8.00
C VAL A 129 7.31 15.30 -7.28
N LYS A 130 8.24 15.01 -6.36
CA LYS A 130 8.20 13.79 -5.54
C LYS A 130 7.54 14.08 -4.20
N TYR A 131 6.39 13.47 -3.95
CA TYR A 131 5.65 13.61 -2.69
C TYR A 131 6.16 12.64 -1.63
N TYR A 132 6.29 13.13 -0.40
CA TYR A 132 6.36 12.26 0.77
C TYR A 132 4.95 11.88 1.21
N VAL A 133 4.82 10.65 1.70
CA VAL A 133 3.56 10.04 2.12
C VAL A 133 3.60 9.82 3.63
N SER A 134 2.52 10.15 4.31
CA SER A 134 2.36 9.84 5.73
C SER A 134 2.13 8.34 5.93
N PHE A 135 2.53 7.82 7.09
CA PHE A 135 2.34 6.41 7.42
C PHE A 135 0.88 5.96 7.28
N ASP A 136 -0.07 6.81 7.69
CA ASP A 136 -1.49 6.47 7.71
C ASP A 136 -2.08 6.32 6.31
N GLU A 137 -1.54 7.03 5.32
CA GLU A 137 -1.94 6.99 3.91
C GLU A 137 -1.20 5.89 3.10
N LEU A 138 -0.08 5.38 3.62
CA LEU A 138 0.82 4.49 2.87
C LEU A 138 0.14 3.20 2.40
N PHE A 139 -0.54 2.50 3.32
CA PHE A 139 -1.24 1.26 2.98
C PHE A 139 -2.34 1.51 1.95
N ASP A 140 -3.11 2.58 2.13
CA ASP A 140 -4.27 2.89 1.29
C ASP A 140 -3.83 3.19 -0.14
N ILE A 141 -2.71 3.90 -0.32
CA ILE A 141 -2.09 4.16 -1.63
C ILE A 141 -1.63 2.86 -2.28
N ILE A 142 -0.89 2.02 -1.57
CA ILE A 142 -0.39 0.74 -2.09
C ILE A 142 -1.56 -0.16 -2.50
N GLN A 143 -2.56 -0.31 -1.64
CA GLN A 143 -3.74 -1.13 -1.89
C GLN A 143 -4.55 -0.61 -3.08
N THR A 144 -4.67 0.71 -3.22
CA THR A 144 -5.33 1.35 -4.34
C THR A 144 -4.60 1.02 -5.65
N VAL A 145 -3.28 1.19 -5.72
CA VAL A 145 -2.52 0.87 -6.94
C VAL A 145 -2.54 -0.64 -7.22
N HIS A 146 -2.42 -1.48 -6.20
CA HIS A 146 -2.53 -2.93 -6.36
C HIS A 146 -3.86 -3.34 -6.98
N THR A 147 -4.97 -2.72 -6.53
CA THR A 147 -6.30 -2.97 -7.08
C THR A 147 -6.44 -2.42 -8.50
N LEU A 148 -5.99 -1.18 -8.75
CA LEU A 148 -6.07 -0.53 -10.06
C LEU A 148 -5.26 -1.25 -11.14
N THR A 149 -4.14 -1.87 -10.77
CA THR A 149 -3.30 -2.64 -11.69
C THR A 149 -3.84 -4.04 -11.96
N GLY A 150 -4.96 -4.43 -11.36
CA GLY A 150 -5.54 -5.76 -11.51
C GLY A 150 -4.75 -6.82 -10.74
N HIS A 151 -4.33 -6.49 -9.52
CA HIS A 151 -3.57 -7.39 -8.63
C HIS A 151 -2.23 -7.85 -9.20
N ARG A 152 -1.59 -7.02 -10.03
CA ARG A 152 -0.27 -7.34 -10.58
C ARG A 152 0.80 -7.30 -9.48
N GLY A 153 1.86 -8.09 -9.69
CA GLY A 153 3.00 -8.14 -8.78
C GLY A 153 3.70 -6.79 -8.59
N ILE A 154 4.54 -6.73 -7.56
CA ILE A 154 5.20 -5.50 -7.06
C ILE A 154 5.89 -4.69 -8.17
N SER A 155 6.62 -5.33 -9.08
CA SER A 155 7.34 -4.62 -10.15
C SER A 155 6.41 -3.79 -11.05
N ASN A 156 5.20 -4.28 -11.32
CA ASN A 156 4.21 -3.56 -12.12
C ASN A 156 3.54 -2.46 -11.29
N MET A 157 3.26 -2.74 -10.02
CA MET A 157 2.73 -1.75 -9.09
C MET A 157 3.70 -0.56 -8.91
N MET A 158 4.99 -0.83 -8.75
CA MET A 158 6.03 0.20 -8.62
C MET A 158 6.13 1.05 -9.89
N LYS A 159 6.10 0.44 -11.09
CA LYS A 159 6.06 1.20 -12.34
C LYS A 159 4.88 2.18 -12.40
N GLU A 160 3.70 1.75 -11.93
CA GLU A 160 2.51 2.60 -11.90
C GLU A 160 2.58 3.68 -10.81
N ILE A 161 3.12 3.37 -9.63
CA ILE A 161 3.39 4.37 -8.58
C ILE A 161 4.37 5.43 -9.09
N PHE A 162 5.46 5.02 -9.75
CA PHE A 162 6.43 5.95 -10.32
C PHE A 162 5.84 6.76 -11.46
N LYS A 163 5.09 6.12 -12.36
CA LYS A 163 4.40 6.82 -13.45
C LYS A 163 3.43 7.87 -12.92
N LYS A 164 2.59 7.52 -11.93
CA LYS A 164 1.64 8.46 -11.33
C LYS A 164 2.32 9.56 -10.52
N SER A 165 3.38 9.24 -9.78
CA SER A 165 4.15 10.26 -9.04
C SER A 165 4.99 11.17 -9.95
N MET A 166 5.21 10.79 -11.21
CA MET A 166 5.86 11.62 -12.23
C MET A 166 4.89 12.29 -13.22
N GLN A 167 3.59 11.99 -13.19
CA GLN A 167 2.61 12.52 -14.15
C GLN A 167 1.77 13.70 -13.63
N TYR A 168 1.90 14.09 -12.37
CA TYR A 168 1.23 15.28 -11.85
C TYR A 168 2.23 16.43 -11.65
N TYR A 169 2.12 17.38 -12.58
CA TYR A 169 2.79 18.69 -12.75
C TYR A 169 4.17 18.70 -13.41
#